data_AF-A0A2N8TXN6-F1
#
_entry.id   AF-A0A2N8TXN6-F1
#
_cell.length_a   1.000
_cell.length_b   1.000
_cell.length_c   1.000
_cell.angle_alpha   90.00
_cell.angle_beta   90.00
_cell.angle_gamma   90.00
#
_symmetry.space_group_name_H-M   'P 1'
#
loop_
_entity.id
_entity.type
_entity.pdbx_description
1 polymer ?
#
loop_
_entity_poly.entity_id
_entity_poly.type
_entity_poly.pdbx_seq_one_letter_code
_entity_poly.pdbx_strand_id
1 'polypeptide(L)'
;MTTTRMAGSCLPSYRTLSTLALSEPEEHVRELTDWVEHASAVSSVPGAQNSWDTAYKWLRLAQGLRTVTFDMSYDDGGMCSAGLDFDAVWTEMMEEWQQHQVRLGYLRAALEGFVRLLHPGTTESGLAVEAAEQRLHHHGDAWLVHARAVADHLRAHAPDGVPGAGTPVAAAVTQAIALHEMAVRGRAAIPEPESDADGKVFPTGHGEVCAVKEASTVLLLGIQLLMAAAVQEDRVAVFDDKYLLDGMWIPDASGGSRWVDEEMPYGEYLAVLHLQPGEPPEL
;
A
#
# COMPACT_ATOMS: atom_id res chain seq x y z
N MET A 1 -16.17 19.85 15.17
CA MET A 1 -16.76 20.04 13.83
C MET A 1 -16.13 18.99 12.94
N THR A 2 -16.85 17.90 12.67
CA THR A 2 -16.41 16.84 11.76
C THR A 2 -16.51 17.35 10.34
N THR A 3 -15.37 17.56 9.69
CA THR A 3 -15.30 17.83 8.26
C THR A 3 -15.78 16.59 7.52
N THR A 4 -16.98 16.66 6.94
CA THR A 4 -17.45 15.67 5.97
C THR A 4 -16.54 15.75 4.74
N ARG A 5 -15.51 14.89 4.69
CA ARG A 5 -14.71 14.67 3.49
C ARG A 5 -15.63 14.11 2.42
N MET A 6 -15.88 14.85 1.35
CA MET A 6 -16.52 14.27 0.18
C MET A 6 -15.53 13.30 -0.46
N ALA A 7 -16.00 12.12 -0.86
CA ALA A 7 -15.19 11.15 -1.56
C ALA A 7 -14.74 11.74 -2.91
N GLY A 8 -13.53 12.28 -2.97
CA GLY A 8 -12.85 12.50 -4.23
C GLY A 8 -12.69 11.15 -4.94
N SER A 9 -12.68 11.13 -6.27
CA SER A 9 -12.50 9.90 -7.05
C SER A 9 -11.23 9.11 -6.67
N CYS A 10 -10.26 9.76 -6.00
CA CYS A 10 -8.93 9.23 -5.62
C CYS A 10 -8.92 8.63 -4.22
N LEU A 11 -9.93 8.95 -3.42
CA LEU A 11 -10.12 8.40 -2.08
C LEU A 11 -10.91 7.11 -2.26
N PRO A 12 -10.27 5.95 -2.15
CA PRO A 12 -11.00 4.71 -2.31
C PRO A 12 -12.07 4.63 -1.23
N SER A 13 -13.19 3.99 -1.54
CA SER A 13 -14.34 3.90 -0.62
C SER A 13 -13.94 3.40 0.78
N TYR A 14 -12.92 2.55 0.90
CA TYR A 14 -12.40 2.10 2.20
C TYR A 14 -11.87 3.23 3.11
N ARG A 15 -11.43 4.38 2.57
CA ARG A 15 -11.01 5.55 3.38
C ARG A 15 -12.18 6.39 3.90
N THR A 16 -13.38 6.16 3.38
CA THR A 16 -14.59 6.94 3.69
C THR A 16 -15.71 6.12 4.33
N LEU A 17 -15.60 4.79 4.29
CA LEU A 17 -16.47 3.88 5.04
C LEU A 17 -16.20 4.00 6.54
N SER A 18 -17.18 3.65 7.37
CA SER A 18 -17.04 3.52 8.84
C SER A 18 -16.13 2.36 9.27
N THR A 19 -15.31 1.88 8.35
CA THR A 19 -14.33 0.82 8.47
C THR A 19 -12.96 1.47 8.31
N LEU A 20 -11.94 0.98 9.00
CA LEU A 20 -10.69 1.70 9.25
C LEU A 20 -10.01 2.18 7.96
N ALA A 21 -9.64 3.48 7.93
CA ALA A 21 -8.97 4.08 6.78
C ALA A 21 -7.54 3.55 6.65
N LEU A 22 -7.00 3.51 5.42
CA LEU A 22 -5.60 3.13 5.19
C LEU A 22 -4.70 4.33 5.02
N SER A 23 -3.47 4.18 5.49
CA SER A 23 -2.42 5.20 5.40
C SER A 23 -2.02 5.47 3.98
N GLU A 24 -1.34 6.60 3.76
CA GLU A 24 -0.73 6.84 2.46
C GLU A 24 0.40 5.84 2.20
N PRO A 25 0.63 5.41 0.93
CA PRO A 25 1.72 4.48 0.64
C PRO A 25 3.06 4.96 1.16
N GLU A 26 3.35 6.27 1.11
CA GLU A 26 4.59 6.85 1.62
C GLU A 26 4.76 6.67 3.13
N GLU A 27 3.71 6.94 3.90
CA GLU A 27 3.69 6.73 5.35
C GLU A 27 3.88 5.25 5.68
N HIS A 28 3.20 4.38 4.93
CA HIS A 28 3.37 2.94 5.09
C HIS A 28 4.80 2.49 4.73
N VAL A 29 5.40 2.97 3.64
CA VAL A 29 6.80 2.63 3.32
C VAL A 29 7.72 3.09 4.44
N ARG A 30 7.52 4.30 4.99
CA ARG A 30 8.32 4.82 6.10
C ARG A 30 8.24 3.92 7.32
N GLU A 31 7.04 3.58 7.78
CA GLU A 31 6.84 2.75 8.97
C GLU A 31 7.32 1.30 8.74
N LEU A 32 7.08 0.72 7.57
CA LEU A 32 7.56 -0.62 7.23
C LEU A 32 9.09 -0.67 7.15
N THR A 33 9.71 0.39 6.64
CA THR A 33 11.17 0.51 6.57
C THR A 33 11.80 0.65 7.96
N ASP A 34 11.21 1.48 8.83
CA ASP A 34 11.57 1.57 10.24
C ASP A 34 11.52 0.19 10.90
N TRP A 35 10.45 -0.57 10.65
CA TRP A 35 10.35 -1.91 11.20
C TRP A 35 11.43 -2.87 10.67
N VAL A 36 11.64 -2.93 9.35
CA VAL A 36 12.67 -3.80 8.73
C VAL A 36 14.07 -3.45 9.22
N GLU A 37 14.33 -2.19 9.56
CA GLU A 37 15.61 -1.76 10.16
C GLU A 37 15.83 -2.36 11.56
N HIS A 38 14.77 -2.46 12.37
CA HIS A 38 14.84 -2.99 13.72
C HIS A 38 14.61 -4.51 13.80
N ALA A 39 14.06 -5.13 12.76
CA ALA A 39 13.93 -6.58 12.69
C ALA A 39 15.23 -7.24 12.21
N SER A 40 15.43 -8.51 12.58
CA SER A 40 16.55 -9.32 12.06
C SER A 40 16.09 -10.70 11.66
N ALA A 41 16.52 -11.16 10.48
CA ALA A 41 16.31 -12.54 10.08
C ALA A 41 17.04 -13.49 11.04
N VAL A 42 16.30 -14.46 11.61
CA VAL A 42 16.85 -15.52 12.51
C VAL A 42 17.48 -16.66 11.70
N SER A 43 17.46 -16.53 10.37
CA SER A 43 17.79 -17.60 9.44
C SER A 43 19.26 -18.04 9.48
N SER A 44 19.49 -19.35 9.63
CA SER A 44 20.80 -19.99 9.45
C SER A 44 21.21 -20.16 7.97
N VAL A 45 20.49 -19.52 7.03
CA VAL A 45 20.75 -19.64 5.58
C VAL A 45 21.91 -18.72 5.18
N PRO A 46 22.98 -19.26 4.56
CA PRO A 46 24.07 -18.45 4.03
C PRO A 46 23.57 -17.39 3.04
N GLY A 47 23.95 -16.13 3.25
CA GLY A 47 23.54 -15.01 2.40
C GLY A 47 22.20 -14.36 2.78
N ALA A 48 21.51 -14.85 3.81
CA ALA A 48 20.26 -14.26 4.31
C ALA A 48 20.40 -12.76 4.63
N GLN A 49 21.50 -12.36 5.27
CA GLN A 49 21.76 -10.95 5.58
C GLN A 49 21.90 -10.08 4.32
N ASN A 50 22.60 -10.55 3.28
CA ASN A 50 22.73 -9.79 2.03
C ASN A 50 21.37 -9.61 1.35
N SER A 51 20.53 -10.65 1.37
CA SER A 51 19.16 -10.57 0.84
C SER A 51 18.28 -9.64 1.67
N TRP A 52 18.39 -9.66 3.01
CA TRP A 52 17.72 -8.72 3.91
C TRP A 52 18.13 -7.27 3.61
N ASP A 53 19.43 -6.99 3.61
CA ASP A 53 19.98 -5.66 3.34
C ASP A 53 19.57 -5.15 1.96
N THR A 54 19.49 -6.04 0.96
CA THR A 54 19.05 -5.69 -0.39
C THR A 54 17.57 -5.34 -0.43
N ALA A 55 16.70 -6.14 0.20
CA ALA A 55 15.27 -5.85 0.29
C ALA A 55 15.02 -4.53 1.05
N TYR A 56 15.73 -4.33 2.16
CA TYR A 56 15.72 -3.09 2.94
C TYR A 56 16.17 -1.88 2.12
N LYS A 57 17.23 -1.99 1.31
CA LYS A 57 17.68 -0.91 0.40
C LYS A 57 16.59 -0.51 -0.60
N TRP A 58 15.87 -1.49 -1.16
CA TRP A 58 14.76 -1.19 -2.07
C TRP A 58 13.59 -0.48 -1.37
N LEU A 59 13.25 -0.88 -0.14
CA LEU A 59 12.27 -0.16 0.68
C LEU A 59 12.73 1.27 0.99
N ARG A 60 13.99 1.46 1.39
CA ARG A 60 14.58 2.79 1.62
C ARG A 60 14.55 3.68 0.38
N LEU A 61 14.80 3.11 -0.80
CA LEU A 61 14.68 3.85 -2.06
C LEU A 61 13.22 4.23 -2.33
N ALA A 62 12.27 3.32 -2.14
CA ALA A 62 10.84 3.63 -2.26
C ALA A 62 10.39 4.72 -1.25
N GLN A 63 10.93 4.71 -0.03
CA GLN A 63 10.69 5.71 1.02
C GLN A 63 11.27 7.08 0.62
N GLY A 64 12.48 7.09 0.04
CA GLY A 64 13.17 8.32 -0.35
C GLY A 64 12.53 9.05 -1.53
N LEU A 65 11.62 8.38 -2.26
CA LEU A 65 10.76 9.01 -3.25
C LEU A 65 9.72 9.87 -2.52
N ARG A 66 10.07 11.13 -2.22
CA ARG A 66 9.15 12.13 -1.65
C ARG A 66 8.00 12.39 -2.61
N THR A 67 6.76 11.98 -2.31
CA THR A 67 5.64 12.36 -3.19
C THR A 67 5.66 13.87 -3.41
N VAL A 68 5.58 14.31 -4.66
CA VAL A 68 4.84 15.55 -4.93
C VAL A 68 3.38 15.16 -4.75
N THR A 69 2.91 15.15 -3.50
CA THR A 69 1.51 14.90 -3.22
C THR A 69 0.78 16.15 -3.65
N PHE A 70 0.17 16.13 -4.84
CA PHE A 70 -1.05 16.88 -4.98
C PHE A 70 -2.02 16.24 -4.00
N ASP A 71 -2.35 16.97 -2.95
CA ASP A 71 -3.59 16.73 -2.26
C ASP A 71 -4.69 16.97 -3.30
N MET A 72 -5.00 15.94 -4.09
CA MET A 72 -6.12 15.90 -5.02
C MET A 72 -7.45 15.80 -4.24
N SER A 73 -7.46 16.16 -2.95
CA SER A 73 -8.68 16.64 -2.32
C SER A 73 -9.13 17.87 -3.12
N TYR A 74 -10.07 17.61 -4.01
CA TYR A 74 -10.89 18.56 -4.75
C TYR A 74 -11.70 19.50 -3.81
N ASP A 75 -11.36 19.61 -2.53
CA ASP A 75 -12.19 20.22 -1.49
C ASP A 75 -12.24 21.77 -1.59
N ASP A 76 -11.31 22.42 -2.29
CA ASP A 76 -11.31 23.90 -2.40
C ASP A 76 -11.21 24.46 -3.84
N GLY A 77 -11.60 23.71 -4.87
CA GLY A 77 -11.48 24.19 -6.26
C GLY A 77 -10.01 24.25 -6.70
N GLY A 78 -9.31 23.13 -6.45
CA GLY A 78 -7.91 22.90 -6.76
C GLY A 78 -7.53 23.51 -8.08
N MET A 79 -6.44 24.30 -8.08
CA MET A 79 -5.96 25.14 -9.17
C MET A 79 -6.81 25.03 -10.43
N CYS A 80 -8.00 25.61 -10.36
CA CYS A 80 -8.57 26.31 -11.48
C CYS A 80 -7.64 27.49 -11.68
N SER A 81 -6.43 27.24 -12.14
CA SER A 81 -5.66 28.28 -12.76
C SER A 81 -6.46 28.60 -14.01
N ALA A 82 -7.34 29.59 -13.88
CA ALA A 82 -7.95 30.22 -15.02
C ALA A 82 -6.77 30.78 -15.84
N GLY A 83 -6.25 30.00 -16.78
CA GLY A 83 -5.21 30.39 -17.72
C GLY A 83 -3.81 29.77 -17.62
N LEU A 84 -3.58 28.56 -17.07
CA LEU A 84 -2.28 27.87 -17.26
C LEU A 84 -2.24 26.96 -18.50
N ASP A 85 -1.03 26.89 -19.04
CA ASP A 85 -0.55 26.16 -20.20
C ASP A 85 -0.75 24.63 -20.05
N PHE A 86 -1.22 23.96 -21.11
CA PHE A 86 -1.31 22.49 -21.18
C PHE A 86 -0.01 21.84 -20.71
N ASP A 87 1.13 22.42 -21.09
CA ASP A 87 2.45 21.93 -20.75
C ASP A 87 2.69 21.87 -19.23
N ALA A 88 2.13 22.81 -18.46
CA ALA A 88 2.28 22.81 -17.00
C ALA A 88 1.45 21.69 -16.34
N VAL A 89 0.17 21.57 -16.69
CA VAL A 89 -0.74 20.54 -16.16
C VAL A 89 -0.25 19.14 -16.55
N TRP A 90 0.15 18.97 -17.80
CA TRP A 90 0.73 17.72 -18.30
C TRP A 90 2.01 17.35 -17.54
N THR A 91 2.93 18.30 -17.37
CA THR A 91 4.22 18.05 -16.70
C THR A 91 4.01 17.58 -15.27
N GLU A 92 3.19 18.28 -14.49
CA GLU A 92 2.93 17.94 -13.08
C GLU A 92 2.30 16.55 -12.93
N MET A 93 1.30 16.24 -13.74
CA MET A 93 0.62 14.95 -13.73
C MET A 93 1.55 13.80 -14.14
N MET A 94 2.40 14.04 -15.14
CA MET A 94 3.38 13.07 -15.59
C MET A 94 4.48 12.84 -14.54
N GLU A 95 4.91 13.88 -13.83
CA GLU A 95 5.87 13.75 -12.72
C GLU A 95 5.31 12.87 -11.61
N GLU A 96 4.06 13.11 -11.18
CA GLU A 96 3.40 12.28 -10.15
C GLU A 96 3.25 10.82 -10.62
N TRP A 97 2.73 10.61 -11.83
CA TRP A 97 2.55 9.26 -12.39
C TRP A 97 3.88 8.51 -12.50
N GLN A 98 4.91 9.14 -13.07
CA GLN A 98 6.24 8.54 -13.20
C GLN A 98 6.84 8.22 -11.83
N GLN A 99 6.66 9.10 -10.85
CA GLN A 99 7.14 8.85 -9.51
C GLN A 99 6.47 7.62 -8.89
N HIS A 100 5.16 7.48 -9.03
CA HIS A 100 4.43 6.30 -8.58
C HIS A 100 4.88 5.03 -9.31
N GLN A 101 5.20 5.10 -10.61
CA GLN A 101 5.75 3.97 -11.36
C GLN A 101 7.13 3.54 -10.83
N VAL A 102 8.02 4.51 -10.56
CA VAL A 102 9.34 4.23 -9.98
C VAL A 102 9.19 3.63 -8.58
N ARG A 103 8.28 4.17 -7.76
CA ARG A 103 7.97 3.61 -6.43
C ARG A 103 7.49 2.17 -6.54
N LEU A 104 6.56 1.89 -7.45
CA LEU A 104 6.04 0.54 -7.68
C LEU A 104 7.18 -0.44 -8.03
N GLY A 105 8.13 -0.01 -8.86
CA GLY A 105 9.31 -0.82 -9.21
C GLY A 105 10.20 -1.15 -8.02
N TYR A 106 10.51 -0.17 -7.16
CA TYR A 106 11.28 -0.43 -5.93
C TYR A 106 10.52 -1.31 -4.94
N LEU A 107 9.22 -1.10 -4.77
CA LEU A 107 8.38 -1.94 -3.91
C LEU A 107 8.30 -3.39 -4.41
N ARG A 108 8.21 -3.58 -5.73
CA ARG A 108 8.30 -4.92 -6.33
C ARG A 108 9.64 -5.56 -6.06
N ALA A 109 10.75 -4.84 -6.26
CA ALA A 109 12.09 -5.37 -6.01
C ALA A 109 12.30 -5.73 -4.53
N ALA A 110 11.74 -4.93 -3.61
CA ALA A 110 11.70 -5.24 -2.18
C ALA A 110 10.92 -6.52 -1.90
N LEU A 111 9.68 -6.63 -2.41
CA LEU A 111 8.84 -7.82 -2.25
C LEU A 111 9.54 -9.08 -2.76
N GLU A 112 10.07 -9.06 -3.98
CA GLU A 112 10.82 -10.20 -4.55
C GLU A 112 12.08 -10.53 -3.74
N GLY A 113 12.69 -9.53 -3.09
CA GLY A 113 13.77 -9.72 -2.13
C GLY A 113 13.32 -10.50 -0.89
N PHE A 114 12.22 -10.09 -0.27
CA PHE A 114 11.63 -10.78 0.88
C PHE A 114 11.13 -12.18 0.53
N VAL A 115 10.51 -12.37 -0.64
CA VAL A 115 10.09 -13.70 -1.12
C VAL A 115 11.28 -14.64 -1.24
N ARG A 116 12.39 -14.21 -1.85
CA ARG A 116 13.60 -15.04 -1.95
C ARG A 116 14.19 -15.40 -0.60
N LEU A 117 14.12 -14.48 0.37
CA LEU A 117 14.64 -14.70 1.71
C LEU A 117 13.75 -15.62 2.54
N LEU A 118 12.44 -15.35 2.54
CA LEU A 118 11.46 -15.97 3.41
C LEU A 118 10.80 -17.19 2.77
N HIS A 119 10.83 -17.35 1.47
CA HIS A 119 10.23 -18.49 0.79
C HIS A 119 11.16 -19.00 -0.32
N PRO A 120 12.33 -19.55 0.02
CA PRO A 120 13.34 -19.97 -0.96
C PRO A 120 12.86 -21.07 -1.92
N GLY A 121 11.75 -21.75 -1.60
CA GLY A 121 11.10 -22.74 -2.46
C GLY A 121 10.25 -22.16 -3.58
N THR A 122 10.07 -20.83 -3.66
CA THR A 122 9.29 -20.18 -4.72
C THR A 122 9.94 -18.86 -5.14
N THR A 123 9.79 -18.54 -6.42
CA THR A 123 10.11 -17.21 -6.99
C THR A 123 8.83 -16.43 -7.32
N GLU A 124 7.67 -17.06 -7.16
CA GLU A 124 6.37 -16.47 -7.47
C GLU A 124 5.85 -15.71 -6.26
N SER A 125 5.90 -14.37 -6.34
CA SER A 125 5.53 -13.50 -5.23
C SER A 125 4.06 -13.69 -4.81
N GLY A 126 3.16 -13.89 -5.77
CA GLY A 126 1.74 -14.18 -5.49
C GLY A 126 1.56 -15.43 -4.63
N LEU A 127 2.23 -16.54 -4.96
CA LEU A 127 2.14 -17.78 -4.18
C LEU A 127 2.73 -17.65 -2.76
N ALA A 128 3.83 -16.92 -2.62
CA ALA A 128 4.42 -16.68 -1.30
C ALA A 128 3.49 -15.86 -0.41
N VAL A 129 2.87 -14.81 -0.96
CA VAL A 129 1.88 -13.99 -0.25
C VAL A 129 0.62 -14.78 0.05
N GLU A 130 0.17 -15.65 -0.86
CA GLU A 130 -0.99 -16.53 -0.62
C GLU A 130 -0.73 -17.47 0.55
N ALA A 131 0.45 -18.09 0.62
CA ALA A 131 0.82 -18.95 1.73
C ALA A 131 0.83 -18.19 3.06
N ALA A 132 1.39 -16.97 3.08
CA ALA A 132 1.37 -16.10 4.25
C ALA A 132 -0.06 -15.69 4.67
N GLU A 133 -0.89 -15.28 3.70
CA GLU A 133 -2.29 -14.91 3.91
C GLU A 133 -3.10 -16.07 4.49
N GLN A 134 -2.95 -17.29 3.94
CA GLN A 134 -3.59 -18.49 4.47
C GLN A 134 -3.08 -18.83 5.87
N ARG A 135 -1.76 -18.74 6.12
CA ARG A 135 -1.15 -19.05 7.43
C ARG A 135 -1.72 -18.18 8.53
N LEU A 136 -1.79 -16.87 8.29
CA LEU A 136 -2.34 -15.88 9.22
C LEU A 136 -3.84 -16.10 9.42
N HIS A 137 -4.59 -16.43 8.36
CA HIS A 137 -6.01 -16.72 8.47
C HIS A 137 -6.34 -17.93 9.36
N HIS A 138 -5.51 -18.99 9.33
CA HIS A 138 -5.71 -20.20 10.14
C HIS A 138 -5.46 -19.99 11.64
N HIS A 139 -4.75 -18.93 12.04
CA HIS A 139 -4.46 -18.65 13.46
C HIS A 139 -5.61 -17.92 14.18
N GLY A 140 -6.75 -17.68 13.51
CA GLY A 140 -7.93 -17.05 14.12
C GLY A 140 -7.83 -15.53 14.23
N ASP A 141 -6.68 -14.97 13.87
CA ASP A 141 -6.41 -13.54 13.84
C ASP A 141 -6.79 -12.96 12.47
N ALA A 142 -8.03 -12.49 12.36
CA ALA A 142 -8.52 -11.74 11.20
C ALA A 142 -7.96 -10.31 11.16
N TRP A 143 -6.67 -10.12 10.89
CA TRP A 143 -6.04 -8.80 11.06
C TRP A 143 -5.89 -7.96 9.78
N LEU A 144 -6.30 -8.46 8.60
CA LEU A 144 -6.19 -7.69 7.34
C LEU A 144 -7.55 -7.27 6.78
N VAL A 145 -8.34 -6.60 7.61
CA VAL A 145 -9.76 -6.30 7.32
C VAL A 145 -9.97 -5.28 6.19
N HIS A 146 -8.91 -4.63 5.70
CA HIS A 146 -8.98 -3.69 4.58
C HIS A 146 -8.13 -4.06 3.37
N ALA A 147 -7.23 -5.05 3.50
CA ALA A 147 -6.37 -5.46 2.40
C ALA A 147 -7.19 -5.98 1.21
N ARG A 148 -8.33 -6.64 1.49
CA ARG A 148 -9.29 -7.07 0.48
C ARG A 148 -9.98 -5.92 -0.23
N ALA A 149 -10.28 -4.82 0.45
CA ALA A 149 -10.93 -3.66 -0.16
C ALA A 149 -9.99 -2.93 -1.12
N VAL A 150 -8.71 -2.77 -0.78
CA VAL A 150 -7.71 -2.26 -1.76
C VAL A 150 -7.54 -3.22 -2.91
N ALA A 151 -7.46 -4.52 -2.62
CA ALA A 151 -7.31 -5.55 -3.63
C ALA A 151 -8.50 -5.58 -4.60
N ASP A 152 -9.72 -5.39 -4.09
CA ASP A 152 -10.95 -5.25 -4.86
C ASP A 152 -10.93 -3.99 -5.74
N HIS A 153 -10.44 -2.86 -5.20
CA HIS A 153 -10.36 -1.61 -5.95
C HIS A 153 -9.29 -1.67 -7.06
N LEU A 154 -8.11 -2.23 -6.75
CA LEU A 154 -7.08 -2.48 -7.76
C LEU A 154 -7.61 -3.36 -8.90
N ARG A 155 -8.39 -4.39 -8.57
CA ARG A 155 -9.04 -5.26 -9.58
C ARG A 155 -9.95 -4.47 -10.51
N ALA A 156 -10.67 -3.46 -10.02
CA ALA A 156 -11.56 -2.64 -10.84
C ALA A 156 -10.81 -1.84 -11.92
N HIS A 157 -9.50 -1.65 -11.79
CA HIS A 157 -8.66 -1.07 -12.84
C HIS A 157 -8.30 -2.04 -13.98
N ALA A 158 -8.63 -3.34 -13.88
CA ALA A 158 -8.41 -4.31 -14.95
C ALA A 158 -9.58 -4.32 -15.97
N PRO A 159 -9.32 -4.50 -17.28
CA PRO A 159 -10.36 -4.51 -18.32
C PRO A 159 -11.45 -5.57 -18.11
N ASP A 160 -11.09 -6.71 -17.53
CA ASP A 160 -11.97 -7.84 -17.22
C ASP A 160 -12.41 -7.85 -15.73
N GLY A 161 -12.05 -6.81 -14.97
CA GLY A 161 -12.29 -6.71 -13.55
C GLY A 161 -13.75 -6.43 -13.24
N VAL A 162 -14.54 -7.47 -13.00
CA VAL A 162 -15.87 -7.29 -12.40
C VAL A 162 -15.69 -6.92 -10.92
N PRO A 163 -16.29 -5.81 -10.44
CA PRO A 163 -16.32 -5.50 -9.01
C PRO A 163 -16.97 -6.66 -8.25
N GLY A 164 -16.24 -7.26 -7.32
CA GLY A 164 -16.71 -8.39 -6.54
C GLY A 164 -15.95 -8.46 -5.23
N ALA A 165 -16.68 -8.51 -4.12
CA ALA A 165 -16.12 -8.51 -2.79
C ALA A 165 -15.25 -9.74 -2.54
N GLY A 166 -14.03 -9.53 -2.03
CA GLY A 166 -13.20 -10.60 -1.47
C GLY A 166 -12.01 -11.03 -2.32
N THR A 167 -11.37 -10.11 -3.06
CA THR A 167 -10.05 -10.35 -3.68
C THR A 167 -9.02 -10.72 -2.62
N PRO A 168 -8.37 -11.89 -2.72
CA PRO A 168 -7.20 -12.19 -1.89
C PRO A 168 -6.06 -11.20 -2.21
N VAL A 169 -5.30 -10.81 -1.20
CA VAL A 169 -4.17 -9.88 -1.38
C VAL A 169 -3.15 -10.46 -2.36
N ALA A 170 -2.92 -11.77 -2.31
CA ALA A 170 -2.04 -12.48 -3.24
C ALA A 170 -2.42 -12.29 -4.72
N ALA A 171 -3.71 -12.29 -5.05
CA ALA A 171 -4.19 -12.08 -6.41
C ALA A 171 -3.93 -10.64 -6.86
N ALA A 172 -4.19 -9.66 -5.97
CA ALA A 172 -3.89 -8.26 -6.26
C ALA A 172 -2.38 -7.99 -6.36
N VAL A 173 -1.53 -8.68 -5.58
CA VAL A 173 -0.06 -8.60 -5.73
C VAL A 173 0.37 -9.05 -7.12
N THR A 174 -0.19 -10.15 -7.62
CA THR A 174 0.04 -10.60 -8.99
C THR A 174 -0.37 -9.55 -10.02
N GLN A 175 -1.50 -8.88 -9.80
CA GLN A 175 -1.97 -7.79 -10.65
C GLN A 175 -1.06 -6.55 -10.59
N ALA A 176 -0.63 -6.14 -9.40
CA ALA A 176 0.31 -5.02 -9.21
C ALA A 176 1.65 -5.27 -9.92
N ILE A 177 2.15 -6.50 -9.84
CA ILE A 177 3.34 -6.93 -10.59
C ILE A 177 3.11 -6.84 -12.10
N ALA A 178 1.95 -7.30 -12.59
CA ALA A 178 1.60 -7.21 -14.01
C ALA A 178 1.49 -5.75 -14.49
N LEU A 179 0.91 -4.85 -13.69
CA LEU A 179 0.87 -3.40 -13.97
C LEU A 179 2.27 -2.82 -14.15
N HIS A 180 3.19 -3.14 -13.24
CA HIS A 180 4.60 -2.75 -13.38
C HIS A 180 5.25 -3.31 -14.66
N GLU A 181 4.97 -4.58 -15.02
CA GLU A 181 5.52 -5.16 -16.26
C GLU A 181 5.00 -4.48 -17.52
N MET A 182 3.74 -4.06 -17.53
CA MET A 182 3.18 -3.29 -18.64
C MET A 182 3.92 -1.95 -18.78
N ALA A 183 4.17 -1.25 -17.67
CA ALA A 183 4.91 0.01 -17.67
C ALA A 183 6.34 -0.17 -18.20
N VAL A 184 7.09 -1.15 -17.68
CA VAL A 184 8.47 -1.44 -18.13
C VAL A 184 8.54 -1.83 -19.61
N ARG A 185 7.49 -2.47 -20.15
CA ARG A 185 7.41 -2.85 -21.57
C ARG A 185 6.88 -1.72 -22.47
N GLY A 186 6.63 -0.53 -21.93
CA GLY A 186 6.09 0.61 -22.69
C GLY A 186 4.64 0.40 -23.14
N ARG A 187 3.85 -0.35 -22.37
CA ARG A 187 2.45 -0.70 -22.66
C ARG A 187 1.46 -0.15 -21.63
N ALA A 188 1.92 0.59 -20.63
CA ALA A 188 1.03 1.25 -19.69
C ALA A 188 0.28 2.39 -20.40
N ALA A 189 -0.99 2.57 -20.02
CA ALA A 189 -1.72 3.79 -20.35
C ALA A 189 -1.00 4.98 -19.73
N ILE A 190 -0.88 6.07 -20.50
CA ILE A 190 -0.32 7.33 -20.04
C ILE A 190 -1.50 8.21 -19.65
N PRO A 191 -1.50 8.84 -18.46
CA PRO A 191 -2.58 9.73 -18.07
C PRO A 191 -2.66 10.90 -19.06
N GLU A 192 -3.88 11.24 -19.49
CA GLU A 192 -4.13 12.35 -20.43
C GLU A 192 -5.07 13.39 -19.84
N PRO A 193 -4.71 14.70 -19.87
CA PRO A 193 -5.53 15.79 -19.36
C PRO A 193 -6.70 16.05 -20.30
N GLU A 194 -7.82 16.47 -19.73
CA GLU A 194 -9.05 16.81 -20.42
C GLU A 194 -9.17 18.32 -20.53
N SER A 195 -10.08 18.77 -21.39
CA SER A 195 -10.45 20.17 -21.50
C SER A 195 -11.95 20.34 -21.49
N ASP A 196 -12.43 21.42 -20.87
CA ASP A 196 -13.85 21.79 -20.93
C ASP A 196 -14.20 22.55 -22.23
N ALA A 197 -15.48 22.90 -22.35
CA ALA A 197 -15.99 23.64 -23.50
C ALA A 197 -15.37 25.04 -23.68
N ASP A 198 -14.80 25.61 -22.61
CA ASP A 198 -14.14 26.91 -22.61
C ASP A 198 -12.63 26.79 -22.89
N GLY A 199 -12.13 25.59 -23.17
CA GLY A 199 -10.73 25.31 -23.48
C GLY A 199 -9.80 25.32 -22.26
N LYS A 200 -10.37 25.25 -21.05
CA LYS A 200 -9.59 25.13 -19.83
C LYS A 200 -9.12 23.70 -19.68
N VAL A 201 -7.82 23.51 -19.43
CA VAL A 201 -7.19 22.20 -19.28
C VAL A 201 -7.20 21.79 -17.81
N PHE A 202 -7.51 20.53 -17.54
CA PHE A 202 -7.57 19.96 -16.19
C PHE A 202 -6.77 18.66 -16.13
N PRO A 203 -6.12 18.37 -14.99
CA PRO A 203 -5.47 17.08 -14.82
C PRO A 203 -6.53 15.96 -14.81
N THR A 204 -6.46 15.06 -15.79
CA THR A 204 -7.27 13.83 -15.89
C THR A 204 -6.36 12.68 -16.32
N GLY A 205 -6.77 11.42 -16.18
CA GLY A 205 -5.82 10.28 -16.06
C GLY A 205 -5.64 9.80 -14.62
N HIS A 206 -6.63 10.18 -13.81
CA HIS A 206 -6.85 9.76 -12.44
C HIS A 206 -6.82 8.24 -12.25
N GLY A 207 -7.38 7.49 -13.21
CA GLY A 207 -7.44 6.03 -13.14
C GLY A 207 -6.06 5.39 -13.18
N GLU A 208 -5.16 5.91 -14.02
CA GLU A 208 -3.79 5.47 -14.16
C GLU A 208 -2.97 5.76 -12.90
N VAL A 209 -3.10 6.97 -12.33
CA VAL A 209 -2.42 7.34 -11.08
C VAL A 209 -2.94 6.51 -9.90
N CYS A 210 -4.26 6.34 -9.78
CA CYS A 210 -4.89 5.51 -8.75
C CYS A 210 -4.43 4.05 -8.83
N ALA A 211 -4.46 3.46 -10.02
CA ALA A 211 -4.04 2.07 -10.21
C ALA A 211 -2.61 1.83 -9.71
N VAL A 212 -1.69 2.77 -9.96
CA VAL A 212 -0.29 2.63 -9.53
C VAL A 212 -0.12 2.90 -8.03
N LYS A 213 -0.89 3.84 -7.47
CA LYS A 213 -0.93 4.11 -6.03
C LYS A 213 -1.45 2.90 -5.25
N GLU A 214 -2.55 2.30 -5.72
CA GLU A 214 -3.13 1.10 -5.14
C GLU A 214 -2.26 -0.14 -5.35
N ALA A 215 -1.66 -0.28 -6.53
CA ALA A 215 -0.66 -1.33 -6.76
C ALA A 215 0.50 -1.21 -5.76
N SER A 216 0.98 0.01 -5.48
CA SER A 216 2.03 0.25 -4.48
C SER A 216 1.58 -0.17 -3.08
N THR A 217 0.37 0.22 -2.68
CA THR A 217 -0.25 -0.23 -1.43
C THR A 217 -0.33 -1.76 -1.35
N VAL A 218 -0.80 -2.40 -2.41
CA VAL A 218 -0.96 -3.86 -2.46
C VAL A 218 0.38 -4.57 -2.33
N LEU A 219 1.45 -4.06 -2.95
CA LEU A 219 2.79 -4.63 -2.76
C LEU A 219 3.27 -4.46 -1.30
N LEU A 220 3.01 -3.32 -0.66
CA LEU A 220 3.34 -3.10 0.74
C LEU A 220 2.56 -4.05 1.66
N LEU A 221 1.26 -4.24 1.41
CA LEU A 221 0.44 -5.24 2.11
C LEU A 221 0.97 -6.66 1.91
N GLY A 222 1.47 -6.98 0.71
CA GLY A 222 2.15 -8.24 0.43
C GLY A 222 3.43 -8.42 1.25
N ILE A 223 4.26 -7.40 1.38
CA ILE A 223 5.46 -7.45 2.23
C ILE A 223 5.05 -7.62 3.70
N GLN A 224 4.11 -6.80 4.16
CA GLN A 224 3.55 -6.84 5.52
C GLN A 224 3.06 -8.25 5.89
N LEU A 225 2.32 -8.91 4.99
CA LEU A 225 1.88 -10.30 5.11
C LEU A 225 3.03 -11.29 5.28
N LEU A 226 4.03 -11.23 4.39
CA LEU A 226 5.19 -12.12 4.45
C LEU A 226 5.94 -11.96 5.77
N MET A 227 6.13 -10.71 6.19
CA MET A 227 6.86 -10.41 7.42
C MET A 227 6.08 -10.86 8.66
N ALA A 228 4.78 -10.60 8.74
CA ALA A 228 3.94 -11.03 9.85
C ALA A 228 3.93 -12.57 9.99
N ALA A 229 3.78 -13.29 8.87
CA ALA A 229 3.88 -14.74 8.87
C ALA A 229 5.26 -15.24 9.31
N ALA A 230 6.34 -14.58 8.86
CA ALA A 230 7.70 -14.95 9.26
C ALA A 230 8.00 -14.70 10.75
N VAL A 231 7.41 -13.67 11.34
CA VAL A 231 7.49 -13.44 12.80
C VAL A 231 6.75 -14.53 13.56
N GLN A 232 5.53 -14.90 13.14
CA GLN A 232 4.79 -16.01 13.76
C GLN A 232 5.51 -17.36 13.67
N GLU A 233 6.38 -17.54 12.68
CA GLU A 233 7.19 -18.75 12.49
C GLU A 233 8.56 -18.68 13.17
N ASP A 234 8.83 -17.67 13.99
CA ASP A 234 10.14 -17.42 14.65
C ASP A 234 11.30 -17.29 13.66
N ARG A 235 11.01 -16.89 12.41
CA ARG A 235 12.02 -16.74 11.34
C ARG A 235 12.61 -15.35 11.28
N VAL A 236 11.91 -14.38 11.88
CA VAL A 236 12.33 -13.00 12.05
C VAL A 236 12.18 -12.65 13.52
N ALA A 237 13.27 -12.22 14.14
CA ALA A 237 13.28 -11.71 15.50
C ALA A 237 13.03 -10.22 15.47
N VAL A 238 12.28 -9.77 16.47
CA VAL A 238 12.02 -8.36 16.75
C VAL A 238 12.58 -8.07 18.13
N PHE A 239 13.30 -6.96 18.28
CA PHE A 239 14.03 -6.64 19.52
C PHE A 239 13.30 -5.66 20.42
N ASP A 240 12.32 -4.92 19.90
CA ASP A 240 11.59 -3.88 20.62
C ASP A 240 10.08 -4.01 20.35
N ASP A 241 9.25 -3.38 21.18
CA ASP A 241 7.81 -3.18 20.95
C ASP A 241 7.56 -1.77 20.37
N LYS A 242 6.46 -1.58 19.64
CA LYS A 242 6.08 -0.27 19.08
C LYS A 242 5.04 0.38 19.98
N TYR A 243 5.32 1.60 20.43
CA TYR A 243 4.31 2.43 21.09
C TYR A 243 3.42 3.14 20.06
N LEU A 244 2.11 2.96 20.16
CA LEU A 244 1.12 3.65 19.32
C LEU A 244 0.65 4.94 20.02
N LEU A 245 1.35 6.06 19.81
CA LEU A 245 1.08 7.33 20.51
C LEU A 245 -0.26 7.99 20.15
N ASP A 246 -0.78 7.74 18.95
CA ASP A 246 -1.99 8.40 18.44
C ASP A 246 -3.24 7.49 18.52
N GLY A 247 -3.05 6.27 19.04
CA GLY A 247 -4.03 5.21 19.08
C GLY A 247 -4.62 4.80 17.72
N MET A 248 -5.05 3.56 17.60
CA MET A 248 -5.59 3.03 16.36
C MET A 248 -6.74 2.09 16.65
N TRP A 249 -7.83 2.24 15.91
CA TRP A 249 -8.84 1.20 15.89
C TRP A 249 -8.33 0.04 15.03
N ILE A 250 -8.45 -1.16 15.55
CA ILE A 250 -8.15 -2.38 14.81
C ILE A 250 -9.31 -3.37 14.97
N PRO A 251 -9.51 -4.30 14.03
CA PRO A 251 -10.49 -5.37 14.21
C PRO A 251 -10.16 -6.23 15.43
N ASP A 252 -11.18 -6.70 16.14
CA ASP A 252 -11.01 -7.70 17.20
C ASP A 252 -11.40 -9.11 16.70
N ALA A 253 -11.02 -10.13 17.46
CA ALA A 253 -11.29 -11.54 17.14
C ALA A 253 -12.79 -11.89 17.11
N SER A 254 -13.67 -11.04 17.66
CA SER A 254 -15.11 -11.22 17.67
C SER A 254 -15.82 -10.58 16.47
N GLY A 255 -15.06 -10.02 15.52
CA GLY A 255 -15.60 -9.30 14.37
C GLY A 255 -16.03 -7.87 14.70
N GLY A 256 -15.72 -7.39 15.90
CA GLY A 256 -15.84 -6.00 16.31
C GLY A 256 -14.57 -5.22 15.97
N SER A 257 -14.37 -4.12 16.66
CA SER A 257 -13.12 -3.38 16.62
C SER A 257 -12.73 -3.06 18.05
N ARG A 258 -11.43 -2.87 18.29
CA ARG A 258 -10.86 -2.42 19.56
C ARG A 258 -9.97 -1.19 19.33
N TRP A 259 -10.00 -0.28 20.28
CA TRP A 259 -9.02 0.81 20.38
C TRP A 259 -7.71 0.27 20.92
N VAL A 260 -6.58 0.63 20.31
CA VAL A 260 -5.25 0.29 20.80
C VAL A 260 -4.41 1.54 20.94
N ASP A 261 -4.03 1.85 22.17
CA ASP A 261 -3.27 3.03 22.58
C ASP A 261 -2.31 2.60 23.70
N GLU A 262 -1.49 1.59 23.37
CA GLU A 262 -0.53 0.94 24.26
C GLU A 262 0.66 0.39 23.45
N GLU A 263 1.66 -0.16 24.15
CA GLU A 263 2.77 -0.87 23.51
C GLU A 263 2.25 -2.15 22.84
N MET A 264 2.58 -2.31 21.56
CA MET A 264 2.21 -3.49 20.77
C MET A 264 3.48 -4.20 20.28
N PRO A 265 3.52 -5.54 20.35
CA PRO A 265 4.57 -6.30 19.70
C PRO A 265 4.64 -5.93 18.22
N TYR A 266 5.82 -5.62 17.72
CA TYR A 266 5.95 -5.15 16.33
C TYR A 266 5.45 -6.18 15.28
N GLY A 267 5.43 -7.48 15.60
CA GLY A 267 4.78 -8.50 14.78
C GLY A 267 3.27 -8.35 14.67
N GLU A 268 2.62 -7.93 15.76
CA GLU A 268 1.19 -7.56 15.77
C GLU A 268 0.98 -6.21 15.08
N TYR A 269 1.88 -5.24 15.29
CA TYR A 269 1.84 -3.94 14.61
C TYR A 269 1.90 -4.11 13.09
N LEU A 270 2.73 -5.02 12.60
CA LEU A 270 2.75 -5.37 11.18
C LEU A 270 1.38 -5.78 10.68
N ALA A 271 0.55 -6.48 11.44
CA ALA A 271 -0.74 -6.90 10.92
C ALA A 271 -1.72 -5.71 10.71
N VAL A 272 -1.45 -4.55 11.31
CA VAL A 272 -2.29 -3.33 11.21
C VAL A 272 -1.54 -2.10 10.69
N LEU A 273 -0.27 -2.25 10.28
CA LEU A 273 0.64 -1.17 9.90
C LEU A 273 0.08 -0.20 8.85
N HIS A 274 -0.72 -0.72 7.93
CA HIS A 274 -1.28 0.11 6.85
C HIS A 274 -2.55 0.86 7.24
N LEU A 275 -3.05 0.74 8.47
CA LEU A 275 -4.25 1.46 8.91
C LEU A 275 -3.87 2.88 9.39
N GLN A 276 -4.79 3.83 9.22
CA GLN A 276 -4.68 5.18 9.80
C GLN A 276 -5.15 5.16 11.26
N PRO A 277 -4.55 5.99 12.13
CA PRO A 277 -5.15 6.36 13.41
C PRO A 277 -6.58 6.90 13.20
N GLY A 278 -7.47 6.59 14.14
CA GLY A 278 -8.85 7.10 14.16
C GLY A 278 -9.19 7.66 15.54
N GLU A 279 -10.30 8.38 15.71
CA GLU A 279 -10.73 8.77 17.05
C GLU A 279 -11.50 7.63 17.75
N PRO A 280 -11.37 7.43 19.08
CA PRO A 280 -12.28 6.57 19.82
C PRO A 280 -13.73 7.10 19.72
N PRO A 281 -14.75 6.25 19.47
CA PRO A 281 -16.13 6.66 19.48
C PRO A 281 -16.47 7.14 20.89
N GLU A 282 -17.19 8.25 20.96
CA GLU A 282 -17.72 8.78 22.22
C GLU A 282 -18.67 7.73 22.83
N LEU A 283 -18.36 7.26 24.04
CA LEU A 283 -19.14 6.28 24.82
C LEU A 283 -20.42 6.91 25.41
#